data_AF-A0A8H5B6A9-F1
#
_entry.id   AF-A0A8H5B6A9-F1
#
_cell.length_a   1.000
_cell.length_b   1.000
_cell.length_c   1.000
_cell.angle_alpha   90.00
_cell.angle_beta   90.00
_cell.angle_gamma   90.00
#
_symmetry.space_group_name_H-M   'P 1'
#
loop_
_entity.id
_entity.type
_entity.pdbx_description
1 polymer ?
#
loop_
_entity_poly.entity_id
_entity_poly.type
_entity_poly.pdbx_seq_one_letter_code
_entity_poly.pdbx_strand_id
1 'polypeptide(L)'
;MTAVLSARSCSLSPAITPAFSGSEAQLALSAALYTELLPGPESRWYGYLQSLPDTIDLPICWEAWMNGKTHPPEWFASDCEDIRDALNWLRGTEVERNLTGRGHGVTFPELHKYFQGVVKPLLKERASHDSDLNGFLRAYCLVSSRAFLVDSYHGLAMVPIADAFNHAQENHVHLESEYQVCSECGSLDECPHDRNDGEDMMDTGHTLLSSEGYEMVVNAPVPPFSEVYNTYGESLSNAELLCQHGFVLDANEHDSLTWTSDEVFNAVPGLSLSLREEINHTCTHLFADTEFMASFEETRCLLGGVVGESRSPYTINADGLVSVQLWILLLLASAHQTSQAPAALLDKEESRSALQSLYGLQVALENQVECLDDSGDGTKNYGNIGALLGCMDGRYVAVLKHSCELLVALCQTRKANTGQRGHGDEEEDLLAQLDALGPEKRRTRFALLLVINEKLILNSCEAAWKDLLTALEHAPHLE
;
A
#
# COMPACT_ATOMS: atom_id res chain seq x y z
N MET A 1 -34.54 -10.46 -2.22
CA MET A 1 -34.15 -9.40 -3.19
C MET A 1 -32.97 -8.69 -2.55
N THR A 2 -31.76 -8.78 -3.11
CA THR A 2 -30.54 -8.27 -2.44
C THR A 2 -30.41 -6.75 -2.59
N ALA A 3 -30.02 -6.07 -1.51
CA ALA A 3 -29.92 -4.60 -1.44
C ALA A 3 -28.62 -4.05 -2.07
N VAL A 4 -27.63 -4.91 -2.31
CA VAL A 4 -26.31 -4.52 -2.83
C VAL A 4 -26.16 -4.85 -4.32
N LEU A 5 -25.31 -4.09 -5.01
CA LEU A 5 -24.87 -4.40 -6.37
C LEU A 5 -23.51 -5.10 -6.31
N SER A 6 -23.47 -6.36 -6.71
CA SER A 6 -22.28 -7.21 -6.75
C SER A 6 -22.23 -8.05 -8.03
N ALA A 7 -21.11 -8.72 -8.27
CA ALA A 7 -21.00 -9.70 -9.36
C ALA A 7 -22.09 -10.79 -9.28
N ARG A 8 -22.57 -11.12 -8.07
CA ARG A 8 -23.62 -12.12 -7.85
C ARG A 8 -25.04 -11.58 -7.97
N SER A 9 -25.24 -10.27 -7.79
CA SER A 9 -26.56 -9.67 -7.76
C SER A 9 -26.95 -8.93 -9.04
N CYS A 10 -26.00 -8.58 -9.91
CA CYS A 10 -26.26 -7.89 -11.19
C CYS A 10 -27.13 -8.73 -12.16
N SER A 11 -27.72 -8.09 -13.16
CA SER A 11 -28.59 -8.72 -14.17
C SER A 11 -27.88 -9.80 -14.99
N LEU A 12 -26.56 -9.70 -15.16
CA LEU A 12 -25.73 -10.66 -15.87
C LEU A 12 -24.91 -11.57 -14.95
N SER A 13 -25.27 -11.68 -13.67
CA SER A 13 -24.53 -12.50 -12.70
C SER A 13 -24.29 -13.95 -13.12
N PRO A 14 -25.17 -14.67 -13.85
CA PRO A 14 -24.88 -16.04 -14.30
C PRO A 14 -23.71 -16.15 -15.29
N ALA A 15 -23.26 -15.02 -15.85
CA ALA A 15 -22.20 -14.95 -16.85
C ALA A 15 -20.95 -14.20 -16.36
N ILE A 16 -20.93 -13.75 -15.10
CA ILE A 16 -19.78 -13.10 -14.46
C ILE A 16 -19.26 -14.03 -13.36
N THR A 17 -18.00 -14.43 -13.44
CA THR A 17 -17.36 -15.18 -12.36
C THR A 17 -17.13 -14.24 -11.17
N PRO A 18 -17.75 -14.49 -10.00
CA PRO A 18 -17.51 -13.68 -8.81
C PRO A 18 -16.12 -13.96 -8.26
N ALA A 19 -15.48 -12.91 -7.75
CA ALA A 19 -14.26 -12.99 -6.98
C ALA A 19 -14.49 -12.28 -5.63
N PHE A 20 -13.82 -12.76 -4.60
CA PHE A 20 -14.09 -12.35 -3.23
C PHE A 20 -13.52 -10.97 -2.90
N SER A 21 -12.21 -10.79 -3.09
CA SER A 21 -11.49 -9.54 -2.80
C SER A 21 -10.34 -9.33 -3.81
N GLY A 22 -9.66 -8.19 -3.69
CA GLY A 22 -8.51 -7.84 -4.54
C GLY A 22 -8.87 -7.40 -5.96
N SER A 23 -7.86 -7.34 -6.83
CA SER A 23 -7.96 -6.82 -8.20
C SER A 23 -8.96 -7.58 -9.07
N GLU A 24 -9.09 -8.90 -8.89
CA GLU A 24 -10.08 -9.70 -9.62
C GLU A 24 -11.52 -9.34 -9.22
N ALA A 25 -11.77 -9.15 -7.93
CA ALA A 25 -13.08 -8.72 -7.42
C ALA A 25 -13.42 -7.30 -7.89
N GLN A 26 -12.45 -6.39 -7.89
CA GLN A 26 -12.63 -5.05 -8.46
C GLN A 26 -13.03 -5.10 -9.93
N LEU A 27 -12.34 -5.90 -10.76
CA LEU A 27 -12.66 -6.05 -12.18
C LEU A 27 -14.03 -6.69 -12.42
N ALA A 28 -14.36 -7.74 -11.68
CA ALA A 28 -15.65 -8.43 -11.78
C ALA A 28 -16.81 -7.51 -11.36
N LEU A 29 -16.65 -6.76 -10.27
CA LEU A 29 -17.64 -5.78 -9.82
C LEU A 29 -17.76 -4.62 -10.81
N SER A 30 -16.65 -4.17 -11.41
CA SER A 30 -16.66 -3.14 -12.45
C SER A 30 -17.44 -3.59 -13.68
N ALA A 31 -17.33 -4.86 -14.07
CA ALA A 31 -18.12 -5.44 -15.14
C ALA A 31 -19.60 -5.48 -14.78
N ALA A 32 -19.92 -5.94 -13.56
CA ALA A 32 -21.29 -5.94 -13.05
C ALA A 32 -21.90 -4.52 -13.06
N LEU A 33 -21.21 -3.54 -12.51
CA LEU A 33 -21.66 -2.14 -12.52
C LEU A 33 -21.83 -1.61 -13.95
N TYR A 34 -20.86 -1.87 -14.84
CA TYR A 34 -20.96 -1.41 -16.22
C TYR A 34 -22.17 -2.00 -16.94
N THR A 35 -22.49 -3.29 -16.71
CA THR A 35 -23.68 -3.92 -17.29
C THR A 35 -24.99 -3.32 -16.79
N GLU A 36 -25.00 -2.72 -15.58
CA GLU A 36 -26.17 -2.02 -15.03
C GLU A 36 -26.26 -0.56 -15.46
N LEU A 37 -25.16 0.07 -15.84
CA LEU A 37 -25.16 1.44 -16.35
C LEU A 37 -25.77 1.53 -17.77
N LEU A 38 -25.60 0.50 -18.59
CA LEU A 38 -26.01 0.51 -20.01
C LEU A 38 -27.54 0.60 -20.25
N PRO A 39 -28.40 -0.13 -19.51
CA PRO A 39 -29.85 -0.10 -19.75
C PRO A 39 -30.53 1.20 -19.27
N GLY A 40 -29.83 2.04 -18.51
CA GLY A 40 -30.37 3.28 -17.95
C GLY A 40 -31.62 3.00 -17.09
N PRO A 41 -32.79 3.59 -17.40
CA PRO A 41 -34.03 3.42 -16.63
C PRO A 41 -34.50 1.98 -16.44
N GLU A 42 -34.05 1.05 -17.29
CA GLU A 42 -34.42 -0.37 -17.21
C GLU A 42 -33.62 -1.15 -16.16
N SER A 43 -32.52 -0.58 -15.65
CA SER A 43 -31.75 -1.19 -14.56
C SER A 43 -32.53 -1.12 -13.25
N ARG A 44 -32.59 -2.21 -12.49
CA ARG A 44 -33.20 -2.20 -11.14
C ARG A 44 -32.45 -1.31 -10.16
N TRP A 45 -31.20 -0.93 -10.46
CA TRP A 45 -30.39 -0.02 -9.65
C TRP A 45 -30.47 1.43 -10.15
N TYR A 46 -31.29 1.75 -11.16
CA TYR A 46 -31.27 3.05 -11.81
C TYR A 46 -31.30 4.25 -10.85
N GLY A 47 -32.14 4.21 -9.82
CA GLY A 47 -32.21 5.28 -8.81
C GLY A 47 -30.90 5.47 -8.02
N TYR A 48 -30.19 4.39 -7.72
CA TYR A 48 -28.87 4.43 -7.11
C TYR A 48 -27.78 4.88 -8.11
N LEU A 49 -27.83 4.38 -9.35
CA LEU A 49 -26.85 4.76 -10.37
C LEU A 49 -26.90 6.26 -10.72
N GLN A 50 -28.06 6.89 -10.57
CA GLN A 50 -28.22 8.35 -10.71
C GLN A 50 -27.54 9.17 -9.61
N SER A 51 -27.33 8.60 -8.41
CA SER A 51 -26.62 9.31 -7.33
C SER A 51 -25.10 9.22 -7.46
N LEU A 52 -24.59 8.34 -8.34
CA LEU A 52 -23.16 8.19 -8.57
C LEU A 52 -22.62 9.38 -9.38
N PRO A 53 -21.39 9.85 -9.07
CA PRO A 53 -20.77 10.92 -9.83
C PRO A 53 -20.51 10.50 -11.28
N ASP A 54 -20.47 11.48 -12.17
CA ASP A 54 -20.18 11.23 -13.59
C ASP A 54 -18.76 10.71 -13.80
N THR A 55 -17.79 11.14 -12.97
CA THR A 55 -16.41 10.69 -13.02
C THR A 55 -15.73 10.76 -11.67
N ILE A 56 -14.75 9.89 -11.44
CA ILE A 56 -13.77 10.00 -10.36
C ILE A 56 -12.40 10.28 -10.99
N ASP A 57 -11.71 11.28 -10.49
CA ASP A 57 -10.45 11.79 -11.05
C ASP A 57 -9.26 10.98 -10.52
N LEU A 58 -9.00 9.83 -11.14
CA LEU A 58 -7.95 8.89 -10.73
C LEU A 58 -6.73 8.92 -11.68
N PRO A 59 -5.49 8.72 -11.16
CA PRO A 59 -4.28 8.70 -11.98
C PRO A 59 -4.26 7.67 -13.12
N ILE A 60 -4.97 6.54 -12.97
CA ILE A 60 -5.13 5.54 -14.05
C ILE A 60 -5.81 6.14 -15.30
N CYS A 61 -6.75 7.08 -15.10
CA CYS A 61 -7.41 7.81 -16.18
C CYS A 61 -6.45 8.80 -16.83
N TRP A 62 -5.66 9.51 -16.02
CA TRP A 62 -4.69 10.51 -16.48
C TRP A 62 -3.70 9.90 -17.47
N GLU A 63 -3.11 8.76 -17.12
CA GLU A 63 -2.19 8.04 -17.99
C GLU A 63 -2.88 7.57 -19.28
N ALA A 64 -4.09 7.04 -19.17
CA ALA A 64 -4.86 6.55 -20.31
C ALA A 64 -5.22 7.67 -21.31
N TRP A 65 -5.65 8.82 -20.79
CA TRP A 65 -5.98 10.01 -21.59
C TRP A 65 -4.75 10.59 -22.27
N MET A 66 -3.66 10.79 -21.53
CA MET A 66 -2.43 11.39 -22.07
C MET A 66 -1.76 10.53 -23.14
N ASN A 67 -1.94 9.21 -23.06
CA ASN A 67 -1.45 8.27 -24.07
C ASN A 67 -2.44 8.03 -25.22
N GLY A 68 -3.58 8.74 -25.27
CA GLY A 68 -4.58 8.62 -26.32
C GLY A 68 -5.29 7.26 -26.37
N LYS A 69 -5.28 6.49 -25.27
CA LYS A 69 -5.95 5.19 -25.17
C LYS A 69 -7.46 5.35 -24.89
N THR A 70 -7.81 6.42 -24.19
CA THR A 70 -9.17 6.86 -23.87
C THR A 70 -9.26 8.37 -24.02
N HIS A 71 -10.45 8.95 -23.83
CA HIS A 71 -10.64 10.40 -23.91
C HIS A 71 -11.14 10.95 -22.58
N PRO A 72 -10.64 12.12 -22.13
CA PRO A 72 -11.23 12.79 -20.99
C PRO A 72 -12.67 13.22 -21.34
N PRO A 73 -13.57 13.35 -20.36
CA PRO A 73 -14.88 13.94 -20.59
C PRO A 73 -14.75 15.34 -21.21
N GLU A 74 -15.76 15.78 -21.98
CA GLU A 74 -15.69 17.03 -22.76
C GLU A 74 -15.37 18.27 -21.91
N TRP A 75 -15.83 18.30 -20.66
CA TRP A 75 -15.59 19.39 -19.72
C TRP A 75 -14.21 19.34 -19.03
N PHE A 76 -13.42 18.28 -19.22
CA PHE A 76 -12.04 18.12 -18.71
C PHE A 76 -10.95 18.53 -19.71
N ALA A 77 -11.30 18.79 -20.98
CA ALA A 77 -10.32 18.99 -22.05
C ALA A 77 -9.42 20.25 -21.86
N SER A 78 -9.79 21.19 -20.98
CA SER A 78 -8.99 22.36 -20.63
C SER A 78 -7.78 22.08 -19.72
N ASP A 79 -7.72 20.89 -19.08
CA ASP A 79 -6.80 20.62 -17.97
C ASP A 79 -5.61 19.73 -18.34
N CYS A 80 -5.39 19.50 -19.64
CA CYS A 80 -4.31 18.62 -20.13
C CYS A 80 -2.91 19.01 -19.61
N GLU A 81 -2.70 20.29 -19.28
CA GLU A 81 -1.44 20.74 -18.69
C GLU A 81 -1.31 20.29 -17.22
N ASP A 82 -2.33 20.49 -16.38
CA ASP A 82 -2.34 20.01 -14.98
C ASP A 82 -2.13 18.49 -14.89
N ILE A 83 -2.79 17.74 -15.77
CA ILE A 83 -2.63 16.28 -15.84
C ILE A 83 -1.18 15.91 -16.19
N ARG A 84 -0.59 16.60 -17.18
CA ARG A 84 0.79 16.34 -17.62
C ARG A 84 1.79 16.67 -16.52
N ASP A 85 1.63 17.81 -15.86
CA ASP A 85 2.48 18.26 -14.77
C ASP A 85 2.39 17.27 -13.61
N ALA A 86 1.18 16.89 -13.19
CA ALA A 86 0.96 15.88 -12.15
C ALA A 86 1.66 14.55 -12.48
N LEU A 87 1.48 14.00 -13.69
CA LEU A 87 2.14 12.75 -14.10
C LEU A 87 3.67 12.86 -14.12
N ASN A 88 4.23 14.04 -14.40
CA ASN A 88 5.67 14.26 -14.31
C ASN A 88 6.17 14.27 -12.86
N TRP A 89 5.39 14.84 -11.94
CA TRP A 89 5.68 14.83 -10.51
C TRP A 89 5.52 13.46 -9.88
N LEU A 90 4.56 12.65 -10.32
CA LEU A 90 4.36 11.30 -9.78
C LEU A 90 5.49 10.31 -10.11
N ARG A 91 6.46 10.67 -10.95
CA ARG A 91 7.58 9.77 -11.28
C ARG A 91 8.38 9.39 -10.05
N GLY A 92 8.72 8.10 -9.95
CA GLY A 92 9.44 7.57 -8.81
C GLY A 92 8.65 7.48 -7.51
N THR A 93 7.40 7.96 -7.45
CA THR A 93 6.55 7.88 -6.24
C THR A 93 5.94 6.48 -6.06
N GLU A 94 5.32 6.20 -4.92
CA GLU A 94 4.52 5.00 -4.70
C GLU A 94 3.27 4.96 -5.61
N VAL A 95 2.76 6.12 -6.04
CA VAL A 95 1.66 6.19 -7.03
C VAL A 95 2.10 5.63 -8.38
N GLU A 96 3.30 5.99 -8.86
CA GLU A 96 3.83 5.40 -10.11
C GLU A 96 4.02 3.88 -9.95
N ARG A 97 4.42 3.39 -8.78
CA ARG A 97 4.52 1.95 -8.52
C ARG A 97 3.17 1.25 -8.65
N ASN A 98 2.12 1.81 -8.05
CA ASN A 98 0.74 1.30 -8.17
C ASN A 98 0.29 1.27 -9.64
N LEU A 99 0.53 2.35 -10.40
CA LEU A 99 0.16 2.44 -11.81
C LEU A 99 0.93 1.47 -12.72
N THR A 100 2.18 1.15 -12.36
CA THR A 100 3.07 0.28 -13.15
C THR A 100 3.04 -1.19 -12.73
N GLY A 101 2.16 -1.57 -11.79
CA GLY A 101 2.02 -2.95 -11.31
C GLY A 101 3.15 -3.41 -10.40
N ARG A 102 3.93 -2.46 -9.86
CA ARG A 102 4.96 -2.71 -8.83
C ARG A 102 4.42 -2.51 -7.41
N GLY A 103 3.21 -1.98 -7.29
CA GLY A 103 2.48 -1.78 -6.04
C GLY A 103 1.08 -2.40 -6.08
N HIS A 104 0.12 -1.77 -5.43
CA HIS A 104 -1.25 -2.26 -5.29
C HIS A 104 -2.21 -1.70 -6.33
N GLY A 105 -3.19 -2.52 -6.72
CA GLY A 105 -4.31 -2.13 -7.58
C GLY A 105 -4.26 -2.74 -8.97
N VAL A 106 -5.20 -2.33 -9.81
CA VAL A 106 -5.30 -2.76 -11.22
C VAL A 106 -4.59 -1.75 -12.10
N THR A 107 -3.69 -2.22 -12.94
CA THR A 107 -3.03 -1.37 -13.94
C THR A 107 -3.92 -1.16 -15.16
N PHE A 108 -3.69 -0.08 -15.92
CA PHE A 108 -4.44 0.13 -17.16
C PHE A 108 -4.31 -1.05 -18.17
N PRO A 109 -3.11 -1.64 -18.40
CA PRO A 109 -2.99 -2.83 -19.25
C PRO A 109 -3.85 -4.01 -18.80
N GLU A 110 -3.94 -4.28 -17.50
CA GLU A 110 -4.77 -5.36 -16.95
C GLU A 110 -6.26 -5.06 -17.13
N LEU A 111 -6.70 -3.84 -16.82
CA LEU A 111 -8.07 -3.38 -17.06
C LEU A 111 -8.45 -3.52 -18.54
N HIS A 112 -7.57 -3.07 -19.45
CA HIS A 112 -7.81 -3.15 -20.88
C HIS A 112 -7.88 -4.61 -21.36
N LYS A 113 -6.98 -5.47 -20.86
CA LYS A 113 -6.99 -6.91 -21.16
C LYS A 113 -8.29 -7.56 -20.70
N TYR A 114 -8.75 -7.26 -19.49
CA TYR A 114 -10.02 -7.75 -18.95
C TYR A 114 -11.21 -7.25 -19.78
N PHE A 115 -11.21 -5.97 -20.17
CA PHE A 115 -12.25 -5.42 -21.03
C PHE A 115 -12.35 -6.17 -22.38
N GLN A 116 -11.22 -6.39 -23.06
CA GLN A 116 -11.23 -7.08 -24.36
C GLN A 116 -11.56 -8.58 -24.24
N GLY A 117 -11.05 -9.24 -23.19
CA GLY A 117 -11.16 -10.68 -23.02
C GLY A 117 -12.46 -11.15 -22.38
N VAL A 118 -13.09 -10.31 -21.55
CA VAL A 118 -14.25 -10.70 -20.71
C VAL A 118 -15.44 -9.80 -20.98
N VAL A 119 -15.31 -8.49 -20.77
CA VAL A 119 -16.46 -7.55 -20.79
C VAL A 119 -17.05 -7.43 -22.19
N LYS A 120 -16.20 -7.25 -23.20
CA LYS A 120 -16.65 -7.07 -24.58
C LYS A 120 -17.37 -8.30 -25.15
N PRO A 121 -16.85 -9.54 -25.01
CA PRO A 121 -17.60 -10.75 -25.35
C PRO A 121 -18.92 -10.87 -24.59
N LEU A 122 -18.91 -10.61 -23.27
CA LEU A 122 -20.10 -10.69 -22.43
C LEU A 122 -21.23 -9.77 -22.93
N LEU A 123 -20.93 -8.50 -23.18
CA LEU A 123 -21.93 -7.53 -23.66
C LEU A 123 -22.48 -7.89 -25.05
N LYS A 124 -21.61 -8.35 -25.94
CA LYS A 124 -22.00 -8.76 -27.29
C LYS A 124 -22.95 -9.96 -27.27
N GLU A 125 -22.71 -10.93 -26.40
CA GLU A 125 -23.50 -12.16 -26.33
C GLU A 125 -24.79 -12.01 -25.54
N ARG A 126 -24.78 -11.22 -24.46
CA ARG A 126 -25.85 -11.23 -23.45
C ARG A 126 -26.67 -9.95 -23.36
N ALA A 127 -26.13 -8.82 -23.81
CA ALA A 127 -26.74 -7.52 -23.60
C ALA A 127 -27.09 -6.77 -24.91
N SER A 128 -26.54 -7.21 -26.06
CA SER A 128 -26.70 -6.52 -27.37
C SER A 128 -26.37 -5.02 -27.33
N HIS A 129 -25.56 -4.59 -26.36
CA HIS A 129 -25.07 -3.23 -26.21
C HIS A 129 -23.66 -3.10 -26.80
N ASP A 130 -23.35 -1.92 -27.33
CA ASP A 130 -22.00 -1.58 -27.74
C ASP A 130 -21.09 -1.45 -26.51
N SER A 131 -19.94 -2.12 -26.57
CA SER A 131 -18.91 -2.02 -25.52
C SER A 131 -18.06 -0.78 -25.74
N ASP A 132 -17.94 0.09 -24.74
CA ASP A 132 -17.07 1.25 -24.72
C ASP A 132 -16.07 1.16 -23.56
N LEU A 133 -14.79 1.35 -23.88
CA LEU A 133 -13.72 1.31 -22.89
C LEU A 133 -13.82 2.48 -21.91
N ASN A 134 -14.30 3.66 -22.34
CA ASN A 134 -14.47 4.79 -21.42
C ASN A 134 -15.59 4.51 -20.41
N GLY A 135 -16.70 3.93 -20.87
CA GLY A 135 -17.77 3.45 -20.00
C GLY A 135 -17.30 2.41 -18.97
N PHE A 136 -16.48 1.44 -19.38
CA PHE A 136 -15.92 0.45 -18.46
C PHE A 136 -14.89 1.05 -17.49
N LEU A 137 -14.01 1.94 -17.97
CA LEU A 137 -13.06 2.66 -17.11
C LEU A 137 -13.80 3.50 -16.07
N ARG A 138 -14.89 4.18 -16.45
CA ARG A 138 -15.76 4.90 -15.51
C ARG A 138 -16.32 3.98 -14.43
N ALA A 139 -16.85 2.81 -14.83
CA ALA A 139 -17.36 1.83 -13.88
C ALA A 139 -16.26 1.36 -12.91
N TYR A 140 -15.04 1.13 -13.42
CA TYR A 140 -13.89 0.80 -12.59
C TYR A 140 -13.56 1.89 -11.56
N CYS A 141 -13.51 3.16 -11.97
CA CYS A 141 -13.22 4.25 -11.04
C CYS A 141 -14.29 4.42 -9.96
N LEU A 142 -15.56 4.18 -10.31
CA LEU A 142 -16.66 4.17 -9.34
C LEU A 142 -16.51 3.03 -8.34
N VAL A 143 -16.22 1.82 -8.82
CA VAL A 143 -15.98 0.65 -7.95
C VAL A 143 -14.78 0.86 -7.04
N SER A 144 -13.67 1.35 -7.59
CA SER A 144 -12.45 1.59 -6.83
C SER A 144 -12.63 2.57 -5.67
N SER A 145 -13.57 3.52 -5.79
CA SER A 145 -13.75 4.58 -4.81
C SER A 145 -14.88 4.34 -3.80
N ARG A 146 -15.77 3.37 -4.05
CA ARG A 146 -17.07 3.25 -3.36
C ARG A 146 -17.46 1.84 -2.93
N ALA A 147 -16.75 0.82 -3.39
CA ALA A 147 -17.10 -0.56 -3.07
C ALA A 147 -16.64 -0.95 -1.65
N PHE A 148 -17.43 -1.82 -1.02
CA PHE A 148 -17.17 -2.38 0.31
C PHE A 148 -16.97 -3.89 0.19
N LEU A 149 -16.10 -4.45 1.02
CA LEU A 149 -16.09 -5.88 1.26
C LEU A 149 -17.19 -6.19 2.29
N VAL A 150 -18.27 -6.84 1.84
CA VAL A 150 -19.53 -6.87 2.62
C VAL A 150 -19.83 -8.20 3.31
N ASP A 151 -19.48 -9.34 2.71
CA ASP A 151 -19.69 -10.67 3.30
C ASP A 151 -18.96 -11.76 2.48
N SER A 152 -18.91 -13.00 2.99
CA SER A 152 -18.26 -14.15 2.34
C SER A 152 -18.92 -14.61 1.01
N TYR A 153 -20.15 -14.19 0.72
CA TYR A 153 -20.89 -14.57 -0.48
C TYR A 153 -20.72 -13.54 -1.60
N HIS A 154 -21.13 -12.31 -1.35
CA HIS A 154 -21.05 -11.18 -2.26
C HIS A 154 -19.61 -10.68 -2.45
N GLY A 155 -18.75 -10.80 -1.43
CA GLY A 155 -17.39 -10.27 -1.48
C GLY A 155 -17.41 -8.75 -1.62
N LEU A 156 -16.75 -8.25 -2.66
CA LEU A 156 -16.77 -6.82 -3.00
C LEU A 156 -18.11 -6.41 -3.64
N ALA A 157 -18.76 -5.39 -3.09
CA ALA A 157 -20.05 -4.89 -3.57
C ALA A 157 -20.20 -3.37 -3.43
N MET A 158 -21.03 -2.78 -4.28
CA MET A 158 -21.51 -1.40 -4.10
C MET A 158 -22.74 -1.43 -3.17
N VAL A 159 -22.69 -0.63 -2.11
CA VAL A 159 -23.71 -0.59 -1.05
C VAL A 159 -24.43 0.75 -1.12
N PRO A 160 -25.64 0.82 -1.72
CA PRO A 160 -26.40 2.06 -1.82
C PRO A 160 -26.59 2.72 -0.45
N ILE A 161 -26.54 4.05 -0.39
CA ILE A 161 -26.56 4.89 0.82
C ILE A 161 -25.27 4.83 1.64
N ALA A 162 -24.71 3.64 1.90
CA ALA A 162 -23.46 3.52 2.65
C ALA A 162 -22.26 4.14 1.91
N ASP A 163 -22.24 4.07 0.58
CA ASP A 163 -21.21 4.69 -0.26
C ASP A 163 -21.37 6.20 -0.47
N ALA A 164 -22.41 6.82 0.12
CA ALA A 164 -22.63 8.26 0.03
C ALA A 164 -21.81 9.06 1.06
N PHE A 165 -21.35 8.42 2.14
CA PHE A 165 -20.57 9.06 3.19
C PHE A 165 -19.11 9.26 2.77
N ASN A 166 -18.58 10.48 2.96
CA ASN A 166 -17.18 10.81 2.69
C ASN A 166 -16.25 10.20 3.75
N HIS A 167 -14.95 10.14 3.45
CA HIS A 167 -13.94 9.64 4.38
C HIS A 167 -13.43 10.71 5.34
N ALA A 168 -13.26 10.33 6.60
CA ALA A 168 -12.34 10.98 7.53
C ALA A 168 -11.64 9.91 8.38
N GLN A 169 -10.41 10.18 8.84
CA GLN A 169 -9.70 9.30 9.78
C GLN A 169 -10.44 9.25 11.13
N GLU A 170 -10.87 10.40 11.63
CA GLU A 170 -11.85 10.50 12.73
C GLU A 170 -13.27 10.41 12.15
N ASN A 171 -13.76 9.19 11.94
CA ASN A 171 -15.09 8.95 11.37
C ASN A 171 -16.20 8.91 12.44
N HIS A 172 -17.43 9.10 11.98
CA HIS A 172 -18.64 9.09 12.81
C HIS A 172 -19.45 7.81 12.65
N VAL A 173 -19.34 7.18 11.49
CA VAL A 173 -20.07 5.98 11.13
C VAL A 173 -19.15 4.97 10.46
N HIS A 174 -19.52 3.70 10.51
CA HIS A 174 -18.92 2.64 9.70
C HIS A 174 -19.98 1.61 9.29
N LEU A 175 -19.65 0.83 8.26
CA LEU A 175 -20.51 -0.26 7.79
C LEU A 175 -20.27 -1.51 8.64
N GLU A 176 -21.33 -2.09 9.19
CA GLU A 176 -21.34 -3.40 9.82
C GLU A 176 -22.23 -4.36 9.02
N SER A 177 -21.83 -5.64 8.99
CA SER A 177 -22.55 -6.69 8.30
C SER A 177 -22.30 -8.05 8.95
N GLU A 178 -23.25 -8.97 8.78
CA GLU A 178 -23.06 -10.36 9.12
C GLU A 178 -22.16 -11.03 8.08
N TYR A 179 -20.85 -10.99 8.34
CA TYR A 179 -19.85 -11.39 7.36
C TYR A 179 -19.83 -12.90 7.07
N GLN A 180 -20.13 -13.72 8.08
CA GLN A 180 -20.03 -15.18 8.04
C GLN A 180 -21.33 -15.82 7.50
N VAL A 181 -21.64 -15.54 6.24
CA VAL A 181 -22.69 -16.26 5.49
C VAL A 181 -22.13 -17.49 4.78
N CYS A 182 -22.99 -18.36 4.28
CA CYS A 182 -22.59 -19.40 3.34
C CYS A 182 -22.01 -18.77 2.06
N SER A 183 -20.77 -19.09 1.70
CA SER A 183 -20.09 -18.56 0.51
C SER A 183 -20.71 -19.00 -0.84
N GLU A 184 -21.59 -19.99 -0.83
CA GLU A 184 -22.27 -20.53 -2.01
C GLU A 184 -23.68 -19.96 -2.23
N CYS A 185 -24.45 -19.73 -1.16
CA CYS A 185 -25.84 -19.25 -1.27
C CYS A 185 -26.17 -17.99 -0.47
N GLY A 186 -25.25 -17.49 0.36
CA GLY A 186 -25.46 -16.29 1.18
C GLY A 186 -26.40 -16.50 2.38
N SER A 187 -26.71 -17.76 2.73
CA SER A 187 -27.55 -18.07 3.90
C SER A 187 -26.81 -17.74 5.19
N LEU A 188 -27.49 -17.06 6.12
CA LEU A 188 -27.07 -16.89 7.52
C LEU A 188 -27.42 -18.13 8.36
N ASP A 189 -28.52 -18.79 8.02
CA ASP A 189 -28.96 -20.02 8.65
C ASP A 189 -28.27 -21.24 8.03
N GLU A 190 -28.34 -22.37 8.74
CA GLU A 190 -27.87 -23.67 8.26
C GLU A 190 -28.50 -23.98 6.89
N CYS A 191 -27.65 -24.29 5.92
CA CYS A 191 -28.01 -24.52 4.54
C CYS A 191 -27.47 -25.87 4.05
N PRO A 192 -27.94 -26.35 2.88
CA PRO A 192 -27.47 -27.62 2.33
C PRO A 192 -25.94 -27.70 2.10
N HIS A 193 -25.24 -26.57 2.04
CA HIS A 193 -23.79 -26.51 1.85
C HIS A 193 -22.99 -26.68 3.16
N ASP A 194 -23.64 -26.63 4.33
CA ASP A 194 -22.98 -26.86 5.63
C ASP A 194 -22.79 -28.36 5.92
N ARG A 195 -23.49 -29.21 5.15
CA ARG A 195 -23.41 -30.67 5.27
C ARG A 195 -22.20 -31.19 4.51
N ASN A 196 -21.08 -31.31 5.20
CA ASN A 196 -19.99 -32.15 4.73
C ASN A 196 -20.43 -33.62 4.82
N ASP A 197 -20.24 -34.41 3.76
CA ASP A 197 -20.64 -35.82 3.66
C ASP A 197 -20.28 -36.64 4.93
N GLY A 198 -21.20 -36.84 5.88
CA GLY A 198 -20.93 -37.77 6.98
C GLY A 198 -21.78 -37.78 8.25
N GLU A 199 -22.53 -36.74 8.64
CA GLU A 199 -23.28 -36.79 9.91
C GLU A 199 -24.70 -36.20 9.79
N ASP A 200 -25.68 -37.11 9.74
CA ASP A 200 -27.08 -36.80 10.06
C ASP A 200 -27.19 -36.59 11.58
N MET A 201 -27.73 -35.45 12.05
CA MET A 201 -28.72 -35.38 13.16
C MET A 201 -29.24 -33.96 13.48
N MET A 202 -30.57 -33.91 13.62
CA MET A 202 -31.44 -33.03 14.42
C MET A 202 -31.43 -31.50 14.21
N ASP A 203 -32.42 -31.08 13.41
CA ASP A 203 -33.12 -29.78 13.44
C ASP A 203 -33.38 -29.29 14.88
N THR A 204 -32.63 -28.26 15.28
CA THR A 204 -32.96 -27.45 16.45
C THR A 204 -33.24 -26.02 16.00
N GLY A 205 -34.46 -25.83 15.50
CA GLY A 205 -35.02 -24.52 15.18
C GLY A 205 -34.82 -23.50 16.31
N HIS A 206 -33.81 -22.66 16.15
CA HIS A 206 -33.69 -21.36 16.77
C HIS A 206 -33.68 -20.31 15.66
N THR A 207 -34.88 -19.91 15.23
CA THR A 207 -35.08 -18.71 14.41
C THR A 207 -34.80 -17.50 15.29
N LEU A 208 -33.51 -17.18 15.47
CA LEU A 208 -33.12 -15.85 15.88
C LEU A 208 -33.52 -14.92 14.73
N LEU A 209 -34.25 -13.87 15.05
CA LEU A 209 -34.55 -12.78 14.13
C LEU A 209 -33.22 -12.05 13.84
N SER A 210 -32.31 -12.66 13.06
CA SER A 210 -31.17 -11.93 12.52
C SER A 210 -31.73 -11.03 11.41
N SER A 211 -31.47 -9.73 11.51
CA SER A 211 -31.82 -8.80 10.45
C SER A 211 -30.88 -9.06 9.29
N GLU A 212 -31.38 -9.72 8.24
CA GLU A 212 -30.72 -9.75 6.92
C GLU A 212 -30.51 -8.30 6.46
N GLY A 213 -29.31 -7.74 6.61
CA GLY A 213 -29.07 -6.35 6.30
C GLY A 213 -27.62 -5.91 6.46
N TYR A 214 -27.33 -4.74 5.89
CA TYR A 214 -26.08 -4.00 6.06
C TYR A 214 -26.41 -2.75 6.88
N GLU A 215 -25.67 -2.50 7.95
CA GLU A 215 -25.98 -1.46 8.92
C GLU A 215 -24.90 -0.36 8.91
N MET A 216 -25.31 0.90 8.80
CA MET A 216 -24.41 2.02 9.06
C MET A 216 -24.52 2.39 10.54
N VAL A 217 -23.49 2.06 11.31
CA VAL A 217 -23.49 2.21 12.77
C VAL A 217 -22.74 3.47 13.17
N VAL A 218 -23.28 4.22 14.13
CA VAL A 218 -22.64 5.42 14.68
C VAL A 218 -21.67 5.02 15.78
N ASN A 219 -20.40 5.38 15.65
CA ASN A 219 -19.35 5.09 16.63
C ASN A 219 -18.88 6.34 17.40
N ALA A 220 -19.22 7.55 16.93
CA ALA A 220 -18.90 8.82 17.58
C ALA A 220 -20.09 9.80 17.56
N PRO A 221 -20.18 10.76 18.51
CA PRO A 221 -21.23 11.78 18.50
C PRO A 221 -21.23 12.60 17.21
N VAL A 222 -22.38 12.73 16.57
CA VAL A 222 -22.56 13.58 15.37
C VAL A 222 -23.24 14.89 15.77
N PRO A 223 -22.56 16.04 15.66
CA PRO A 223 -23.19 17.33 15.88
C PRO A 223 -24.35 17.60 14.91
N PRO A 224 -25.41 18.30 15.33
CA PRO A 224 -26.47 18.70 14.41
C PRO A 224 -25.92 19.53 13.25
N PHE A 225 -26.38 19.25 12.03
CA PHE A 225 -26.00 19.93 10.79
C PHE A 225 -24.52 19.78 10.39
N SER A 226 -23.77 18.86 11.00
CA SER A 226 -22.45 18.47 10.48
C SER A 226 -22.58 17.42 9.38
N GLU A 227 -21.57 17.36 8.51
CA GLU A 227 -21.38 16.21 7.64
C GLU A 227 -21.11 14.96 8.49
N VAL A 228 -21.53 13.80 7.97
CA VAL A 228 -21.29 12.50 8.57
C VAL A 228 -20.23 11.80 7.75
N TYR A 229 -19.17 11.35 8.41
CA TYR A 229 -18.01 10.74 7.75
C TYR A 229 -17.93 9.25 8.07
N ASN A 230 -17.61 8.45 7.05
CA ASN A 230 -17.27 7.04 7.12
C ASN A 230 -15.74 6.85 7.11
N THR A 231 -15.28 5.62 7.31
CA THR A 231 -13.90 5.19 7.02
C THR A 231 -13.85 4.43 5.69
N TYR A 232 -12.85 4.70 4.84
CA TYR A 232 -12.59 3.92 3.60
C TYR A 232 -11.58 2.79 3.85
N GLY A 233 -11.13 2.65 5.10
CA GLY A 233 -10.05 1.77 5.51
C GLY A 233 -9.09 2.53 6.42
N GLU A 234 -8.70 1.91 7.53
CA GLU A 234 -7.87 2.54 8.58
C GLU A 234 -6.36 2.50 8.28
N SER A 235 -5.94 2.08 7.09
CA SER A 235 -4.51 1.79 6.80
C SER A 235 -4.05 2.15 5.38
N LEU A 236 -4.82 3.02 4.69
CA LEU A 236 -4.51 3.46 3.34
C LEU A 236 -3.46 4.57 3.36
N SER A 237 -2.36 4.36 2.63
CA SER A 237 -1.37 5.39 2.30
C SER A 237 -1.96 6.45 1.35
N ASN A 238 -1.36 7.63 1.29
CA ASN A 238 -1.70 8.68 0.33
C ASN A 238 -1.58 8.20 -1.13
N ALA A 239 -0.66 7.29 -1.42
CA ALA A 239 -0.54 6.69 -2.74
C ALA A 239 -1.74 5.82 -3.10
N GLU A 240 -2.26 5.06 -2.13
CA GLU A 240 -3.49 4.28 -2.30
C GLU A 240 -4.72 5.20 -2.35
N LEU A 241 -4.82 6.20 -1.47
CA LEU A 241 -5.91 7.17 -1.46
C LEU A 241 -6.03 7.92 -2.79
N LEU A 242 -4.90 8.35 -3.39
CA LEU A 242 -4.92 9.02 -4.67
C LEU A 242 -5.34 8.06 -5.79
N CYS A 243 -4.79 6.84 -5.81
CA CYS A 243 -5.10 5.83 -6.83
C CYS A 243 -6.53 5.31 -6.75
N GLN A 244 -7.13 5.23 -5.56
CA GLN A 244 -8.43 4.60 -5.34
C GLN A 244 -9.57 5.62 -5.20
N HIS A 245 -9.31 6.79 -4.61
CA HIS A 245 -10.34 7.78 -4.27
C HIS A 245 -10.10 9.18 -4.85
N GLY A 246 -8.89 9.49 -5.37
CA GLY A 246 -8.61 10.75 -6.05
C GLY A 246 -8.32 11.93 -5.12
N PHE A 247 -7.80 11.67 -3.92
CA PHE A 247 -7.35 12.69 -2.98
C PHE A 247 -6.13 12.22 -2.17
N VAL A 248 -5.48 13.16 -1.49
CA VAL A 248 -4.38 12.90 -0.53
C VAL A 248 -4.68 13.66 0.76
N LEU A 249 -4.12 13.19 1.87
CA LEU A 249 -4.13 13.87 3.16
C LEU A 249 -2.81 14.65 3.32
N ASP A 250 -2.85 15.76 4.04
CA ASP A 250 -1.65 16.58 4.29
C ASP A 250 -0.60 15.81 5.11
N ALA A 251 -1.06 15.03 6.09
CA ALA A 251 -0.25 14.10 6.86
C ALA A 251 -0.96 12.74 6.94
N ASN A 252 -0.23 11.65 6.72
CA ASN A 252 -0.77 10.29 6.78
C ASN A 252 0.26 9.35 7.42
N GLU A 253 -0.05 8.84 8.60
CA GLU A 253 0.81 7.90 9.35
C GLU A 253 0.95 6.53 8.65
N HIS A 254 0.06 6.22 7.71
CA HIS A 254 0.08 4.98 6.95
C HIS A 254 0.89 5.07 5.66
N ASP A 255 1.52 6.22 5.38
CA ASP A 255 2.46 6.33 4.27
C ASP A 255 3.65 5.38 4.47
N SER A 256 4.04 4.71 3.39
CA SER A 256 5.18 3.81 3.40
C SER A 256 5.79 3.74 2.02
N LEU A 257 7.11 3.75 1.95
CA LEU A 257 7.87 3.56 0.72
C LEU A 257 8.26 2.10 0.58
N THR A 258 8.14 1.55 -0.63
CA THR A 258 8.33 0.11 -0.87
C THR A 258 9.39 -0.17 -1.94
N TRP A 259 10.09 -1.29 -1.76
CA TRP A 259 11.06 -1.80 -2.75
C TRP A 259 10.78 -3.25 -3.07
N THR A 260 11.09 -3.70 -4.29
CA THR A 260 11.29 -5.12 -4.57
C THR A 260 12.72 -5.53 -4.18
N SER A 261 12.97 -6.83 -3.99
CA SER A 261 14.34 -7.32 -3.74
C SER A 261 15.29 -6.93 -4.88
N ASP A 262 14.83 -6.98 -6.13
CA ASP A 262 15.62 -6.56 -7.29
C ASP A 262 15.97 -5.06 -7.26
N GLU A 263 15.06 -4.21 -6.82
CA GLU A 263 15.31 -2.77 -6.67
C GLU A 263 16.37 -2.49 -5.60
N VAL A 264 16.30 -3.19 -4.46
CA VAL A 264 17.34 -3.11 -3.43
C VAL A 264 18.68 -3.58 -3.98
N PHE A 265 18.74 -4.75 -4.62
CA PHE A 265 20.00 -5.26 -5.19
C PHE A 265 20.56 -4.40 -6.33
N ASN A 266 19.72 -3.70 -7.08
CA ASN A 266 20.18 -2.78 -8.12
C ASN A 266 20.81 -1.52 -7.53
N ALA A 267 20.41 -1.11 -6.32
CA ALA A 267 21.06 -0.04 -5.59
C ALA A 267 22.37 -0.49 -4.92
N VAL A 268 22.56 -1.80 -4.70
CA VAL A 268 23.77 -2.37 -4.08
C VAL A 268 24.79 -2.82 -5.16
N PRO A 269 25.94 -2.13 -5.31
CA PRO A 269 26.87 -2.41 -6.40
C PRO A 269 27.67 -3.71 -6.19
N GLY A 270 27.83 -4.54 -7.23
CA GLY A 270 28.80 -5.65 -7.21
C GLY A 270 28.24 -7.01 -6.74
N LEU A 271 26.93 -7.13 -6.53
CA LEU A 271 26.29 -8.44 -6.30
C LEU A 271 25.99 -9.16 -7.64
N SER A 272 26.54 -10.36 -7.82
CA SER A 272 26.21 -11.22 -8.98
C SER A 272 24.78 -11.76 -8.90
N LEU A 273 24.21 -12.17 -10.03
CA LEU A 273 22.86 -12.76 -10.07
C LEU A 273 22.72 -14.00 -9.17
N SER A 274 23.72 -14.90 -9.20
CA SER A 274 23.73 -16.10 -8.36
C SER A 274 23.69 -15.77 -6.86
N LEU A 275 24.34 -14.67 -6.47
CA LEU A 275 24.39 -14.23 -5.09
C LEU A 275 23.07 -13.60 -4.65
N ARG A 276 22.42 -12.84 -5.54
CA ARG A 276 21.08 -12.29 -5.28
C ARG A 276 20.07 -13.40 -5.03
N GLU A 277 20.13 -14.48 -5.83
CA GLU A 277 19.28 -15.66 -5.65
C GLU A 277 19.53 -16.36 -4.31
N GLU A 278 20.81 -16.52 -3.93
CA GLU A 278 21.20 -17.10 -2.63
C GLU A 278 20.67 -16.28 -1.45
N ILE A 279 20.87 -14.95 -1.47
CA ILE A 279 20.39 -14.04 -0.43
C ILE A 279 18.86 -14.07 -0.35
N ASN A 280 18.16 -14.00 -1.49
CA ASN A 280 16.69 -14.07 -1.53
C ASN A 280 16.16 -15.38 -0.95
N HIS A 281 16.81 -16.51 -1.27
CA HIS A 281 16.44 -17.80 -0.73
C HIS A 281 16.61 -17.85 0.80
N THR A 282 17.72 -17.31 1.31
CA THR A 282 17.96 -17.19 2.77
C THR A 282 16.91 -16.29 3.43
N CYS A 283 16.63 -15.11 2.87
CA CYS A 283 15.59 -14.20 3.38
C CYS A 283 14.22 -14.88 3.43
N THR A 284 13.83 -15.62 2.38
CA THR A 284 12.55 -16.32 2.33
C THR A 284 12.40 -17.32 3.48
N HIS A 285 13.47 -18.06 3.81
CA HIS A 285 13.48 -19.00 4.93
C HIS A 285 13.43 -18.30 6.29
N LEU A 286 14.12 -17.16 6.45
CA LEU A 286 14.09 -16.38 7.70
C LEU A 286 12.73 -15.72 7.93
N PHE A 287 12.11 -15.17 6.88
CA PHE A 287 10.85 -14.42 7.01
C PHE A 287 9.64 -15.34 7.22
N ALA A 288 9.73 -16.61 6.80
CA ALA A 288 8.71 -17.62 7.08
C ALA A 288 8.67 -18.06 8.56
N ASP A 289 9.72 -17.77 9.33
CA ASP A 289 9.86 -18.13 10.73
C ASP A 289 9.26 -17.01 11.60
N THR A 290 7.98 -17.16 11.98
CA THR A 290 7.23 -16.13 12.71
C THR A 290 7.77 -15.89 14.11
N GLU A 291 8.31 -16.91 14.79
CA GLU A 291 8.93 -16.77 16.11
C GLU A 291 10.23 -15.97 16.02
N PHE A 292 11.05 -16.24 15.00
CA PHE A 292 12.25 -15.46 14.72
C PHE A 292 11.90 -14.00 14.38
N MET A 293 10.95 -13.76 13.48
CA MET A 293 10.55 -12.40 13.11
C MET A 293 9.90 -11.63 14.28
N ALA A 294 9.16 -12.32 15.14
CA ALA A 294 8.59 -11.73 16.35
C ALA A 294 9.64 -11.38 17.43
N SER A 295 10.88 -11.88 17.29
CA SER A 295 11.97 -11.52 18.21
C SER A 295 12.56 -10.12 17.98
N PHE A 296 12.17 -9.45 16.89
CA PHE A 296 12.56 -8.08 16.58
C PHE A 296 11.42 -7.12 16.98
N GLU A 297 11.70 -6.31 18.00
CA GLU A 297 10.80 -5.26 18.45
C GLU A 297 11.01 -3.98 17.64
N GLU A 298 10.03 -3.08 17.71
CA GLU A 298 10.18 -1.74 17.13
C GLU A 298 11.24 -0.94 17.91
N THR A 299 12.14 -0.29 17.18
CA THR A 299 13.22 0.54 17.73
C THR A 299 13.15 1.94 17.12
N ARG A 300 14.16 2.79 17.40
CA ARG A 300 14.21 4.14 16.84
C ARG A 300 14.50 4.18 15.34
N CYS A 301 15.06 3.10 14.80
CA CYS A 301 15.39 2.99 13.38
C CYS A 301 14.69 1.82 12.68
N LEU A 302 14.18 0.84 13.44
CA LEU A 302 13.62 -0.39 12.90
C LEU A 302 12.14 -0.53 13.23
N LEU A 303 11.37 -0.88 12.21
CA LEU A 303 9.97 -1.26 12.34
C LEU A 303 9.86 -2.74 12.67
N GLY A 304 9.38 -3.05 13.87
CA GLY A 304 9.13 -4.42 14.33
C GLY A 304 7.85 -5.02 13.75
N GLY A 305 7.75 -6.35 13.76
CA GLY A 305 6.52 -7.07 13.41
C GLY A 305 6.43 -7.68 12.01
N VAL A 306 5.35 -8.42 11.79
CA VAL A 306 5.06 -9.15 10.55
C VAL A 306 4.36 -8.20 9.58
N VAL A 307 5.04 -7.83 8.50
CA VAL A 307 4.42 -7.09 7.38
C VAL A 307 3.27 -7.93 6.83
N GLY A 308 2.08 -7.34 6.72
CA GLY A 308 0.90 -8.04 6.22
C GLY A 308 1.13 -8.65 4.82
N GLU A 309 0.50 -9.82 4.57
CA GLU A 309 0.78 -10.71 3.42
C GLU A 309 0.73 -10.06 2.03
N SER A 310 0.09 -8.90 1.90
CA SER A 310 -0.08 -8.23 0.60
C SER A 310 0.98 -7.18 0.26
N ARG A 311 1.70 -6.61 1.24
CA ARG A 311 2.67 -5.52 1.00
C ARG A 311 4.07 -6.09 0.78
N SER A 312 4.91 -5.39 0.00
CA SER A 312 6.33 -5.75 -0.06
C SER A 312 6.90 -5.72 1.36
N PRO A 313 7.70 -6.72 1.78
CA PRO A 313 8.29 -6.73 3.11
C PRO A 313 9.38 -5.67 3.27
N TYR A 314 9.91 -5.12 2.17
CA TYR A 314 11.02 -4.16 2.18
C TYR A 314 10.48 -2.73 2.17
N THR A 315 10.39 -2.10 3.34
CA THR A 315 9.71 -0.82 3.49
C THR A 315 10.42 0.17 4.40
N ILE A 316 10.05 1.45 4.23
CA ILE A 316 10.29 2.53 5.19
C ILE A 316 8.92 3.16 5.48
N ASN A 317 8.51 3.27 6.75
CA ASN A 317 7.20 3.84 7.13
C ASN A 317 7.22 5.38 7.18
N ALA A 318 6.08 5.99 7.53
CA ALA A 318 5.91 7.45 7.61
C ALA A 318 6.90 8.15 8.56
N ASP A 319 7.35 7.47 9.61
CA ASP A 319 8.32 8.01 10.57
C ASP A 319 9.79 7.88 10.10
N GLY A 320 10.03 7.16 9.00
CA GLY A 320 11.38 6.84 8.52
C GLY A 320 11.98 5.57 9.13
N LEU A 321 11.18 4.75 9.83
CA LEU A 321 11.61 3.45 10.36
C LEU A 321 11.72 2.42 9.24
N VAL A 322 12.79 1.62 9.27
CA VAL A 322 13.12 0.61 8.26
C VAL A 322 12.57 -0.74 8.68
N SER A 323 11.91 -1.47 7.78
CA SER A 323 11.47 -2.83 8.09
C SER A 323 12.64 -3.75 8.41
N VAL A 324 12.47 -4.62 9.41
CA VAL A 324 13.47 -5.63 9.78
C VAL A 324 13.86 -6.50 8.57
N GLN A 325 12.93 -6.76 7.65
CA GLN A 325 13.19 -7.51 6.43
C GLN A 325 14.12 -6.77 5.48
N LEU A 326 13.97 -5.45 5.30
CA LEU A 326 14.90 -4.62 4.52
C LEU A 326 16.27 -4.56 5.19
N TRP A 327 16.29 -4.41 6.52
CA TRP A 327 17.52 -4.41 7.30
C TRP A 327 18.30 -5.75 7.18
N ILE A 328 17.63 -6.89 7.33
CA ILE A 328 18.23 -8.23 7.14
C ILE A 328 18.77 -8.38 5.71
N LEU A 329 18.01 -7.97 4.70
CA LEU A 329 18.42 -8.06 3.31
C LEU A 329 19.73 -7.29 3.06
N LEU A 330 19.84 -6.07 3.59
CA LEU A 330 21.03 -5.23 3.46
C LEU A 330 22.22 -5.77 4.27
N LEU A 331 21.98 -6.38 5.44
CA LEU A 331 23.03 -7.03 6.21
C LEU A 331 23.63 -8.24 5.49
N LEU A 332 22.79 -9.09 4.90
CA LEU A 332 23.26 -10.25 4.14
C LEU A 332 24.01 -9.82 2.88
N ALA A 333 23.51 -8.81 2.17
CA ALA A 333 24.22 -8.20 1.05
C ALA A 333 25.59 -7.66 1.48
N SER A 334 25.63 -6.92 2.58
CA SER A 334 26.84 -6.35 3.17
C SER A 334 27.85 -7.43 3.59
N ALA A 335 27.37 -8.53 4.20
CA ALA A 335 28.20 -9.65 4.61
C ALA A 335 28.93 -10.31 3.42
N HIS A 336 28.26 -10.45 2.26
CA HIS A 336 28.91 -10.99 1.08
C HIS A 336 29.91 -10.03 0.41
N GLN A 337 29.74 -8.72 0.59
CA GLN A 337 30.65 -7.71 0.05
C GLN A 337 31.86 -7.43 0.96
N THR A 338 31.72 -7.74 2.26
CA THR A 338 32.77 -7.57 3.24
C THR A 338 33.70 -8.80 3.24
N SER A 339 34.96 -8.63 2.82
CA SER A 339 35.93 -9.73 2.64
C SER A 339 36.25 -10.55 3.91
N GLN A 340 35.80 -10.10 5.08
CA GLN A 340 35.99 -10.77 6.37
C GLN A 340 34.67 -10.90 7.14
N ALA A 341 33.51 -11.03 6.49
CA ALA A 341 32.28 -11.24 7.24
C ALA A 341 32.34 -12.53 8.10
N PRO A 342 31.70 -12.53 9.29
CA PRO A 342 31.56 -13.73 10.10
C PRO A 342 30.87 -14.85 9.32
N ALA A 343 31.47 -16.05 9.28
CA ALA A 343 30.90 -17.20 8.57
C ALA A 343 29.47 -17.56 9.05
N ALA A 344 29.20 -17.33 10.35
CA ALA A 344 27.89 -17.53 10.96
C ALA A 344 26.77 -16.74 10.27
N LEU A 345 27.02 -15.54 9.73
CA LEU A 345 25.98 -14.76 9.04
C LEU A 345 25.57 -15.37 7.70
N LEU A 346 26.48 -16.10 7.05
CA LEU A 346 26.26 -16.72 5.75
C LEU A 346 25.84 -18.19 5.88
N ASP A 347 25.90 -18.74 7.10
CA ASP A 347 25.50 -20.10 7.39
C ASP A 347 23.98 -20.20 7.70
N LYS A 348 23.32 -21.22 7.15
CA LYS A 348 21.86 -21.37 7.28
C LYS A 348 21.39 -21.69 8.70
N GLU A 349 22.22 -22.34 9.51
CA GLU A 349 21.88 -22.74 10.88
C GLU A 349 22.27 -21.63 11.88
N GLU A 350 23.42 -20.97 11.66
CA GLU A 350 23.95 -19.97 12.59
C GLU A 350 23.46 -18.53 12.32
N SER A 351 22.96 -18.23 11.11
CA SER A 351 22.57 -16.87 10.70
C SER A 351 21.54 -16.21 11.61
N ARG A 352 20.59 -16.98 12.16
CA ARG A 352 19.59 -16.44 13.11
C ARG A 352 20.23 -15.83 14.35
N SER A 353 21.14 -16.57 14.99
CA SER A 353 21.84 -16.13 16.20
C SER A 353 22.77 -14.94 15.89
N ALA A 354 23.42 -14.98 14.73
CA ALA A 354 24.28 -13.90 14.25
C ALA A 354 23.50 -12.61 13.98
N LEU A 355 22.32 -12.70 13.36
CA LEU A 355 21.41 -11.57 13.12
C LEU A 355 20.83 -11.01 14.42
N GLN A 356 20.45 -11.85 15.38
CA GLN A 356 20.01 -11.40 16.71
C GLN A 356 21.12 -10.66 17.46
N SER A 357 22.36 -11.12 17.33
CA SER A 357 23.52 -10.43 17.92
C SER A 357 23.75 -9.06 17.28
N LEU A 358 23.59 -8.93 15.96
CA LEU A 358 23.65 -7.65 15.26
C LEU A 358 22.49 -6.72 15.64
N TYR A 359 21.29 -7.27 15.84
CA TYR A 359 20.14 -6.49 16.30
C TYR A 359 20.36 -5.95 17.72
N GLY A 360 20.86 -6.77 18.64
CA GLY A 360 21.23 -6.31 19.98
C GLY A 360 22.30 -5.21 19.96
N LEU A 361 23.28 -5.32 19.05
CA LEU A 361 24.28 -4.27 18.83
C LEU A 361 23.65 -2.98 18.27
N GLN A 362 22.77 -3.10 17.28
CA GLN A 362 22.04 -1.98 16.68
C GLN A 362 21.23 -1.23 17.75
N VAL A 363 20.43 -1.93 18.54
CA VAL A 363 19.62 -1.35 19.63
C VAL A 363 20.52 -0.67 20.67
N ALA A 364 21.62 -1.31 21.06
CA ALA A 364 22.56 -0.72 22.00
C ALA A 364 23.21 0.56 21.43
N LEU A 365 23.53 0.57 20.13
CA LEU A 365 24.08 1.74 19.46
C LEU A 365 23.07 2.89 19.40
N GLU A 366 21.81 2.63 19.02
CA GLU A 366 20.73 3.62 19.00
C GLU A 366 20.58 4.30 20.37
N ASN A 367 20.54 3.52 21.46
CA ASN A 367 20.47 4.04 22.83
C ASN A 367 21.67 4.92 23.21
N GLN A 368 22.88 4.58 22.74
CA GLN A 368 24.06 5.42 23.00
C GLN A 368 24.04 6.70 22.19
N VAL A 369 23.57 6.67 20.94
CA VAL A 369 23.42 7.87 20.11
C VAL A 369 22.41 8.83 20.74
N GLU A 370 21.32 8.33 21.33
CA GLU A 370 20.39 9.14 22.12
C GLU A 370 21.08 9.93 23.24
N CYS A 371 21.88 9.22 24.03
CA CYS A 371 22.59 9.81 25.16
C CYS A 371 23.62 10.86 24.71
N LEU A 372 24.14 10.79 23.48
CA LEU A 372 25.03 11.81 22.93
C LEU A 372 24.29 13.11 22.65
N ASP A 373 23.07 13.04 22.14
CA ASP A 373 22.29 14.23 21.78
C ASP A 373 21.70 14.93 23.02
N ASP A 374 21.46 14.21 24.11
CA ASP A 374 21.02 14.77 25.41
C ASP A 374 22.13 15.44 26.24
N SER A 375 23.40 15.31 25.82
CA SER A 375 24.54 15.89 26.53
C SER A 375 24.62 17.41 26.30
N GLY A 376 23.88 18.17 27.09
CA GLY A 376 23.69 19.63 26.96
C GLY A 376 24.93 20.54 27.03
N ASP A 377 26.16 20.00 26.96
CA ASP A 377 27.41 20.78 26.83
C ASP A 377 27.96 20.84 25.38
N GLY A 378 27.37 20.09 24.44
CA GLY A 378 27.75 20.08 23.02
C GLY A 378 29.01 19.26 22.69
N THR A 379 29.67 18.63 23.66
CA THR A 379 30.78 17.69 23.44
C THR A 379 30.28 16.25 23.40
N LYS A 380 30.23 15.66 22.20
CA LYS A 380 29.86 14.26 22.00
C LYS A 380 30.98 13.33 22.50
N ASN A 381 30.74 12.60 23.59
CA ASN A 381 31.69 11.62 24.14
C ASN A 381 31.42 10.19 23.64
N TYR A 382 32.16 9.78 22.62
CA TYR A 382 32.04 8.44 22.00
C TYR A 382 32.67 7.30 22.82
N GLY A 383 33.19 7.55 24.03
CA GLY A 383 33.88 6.54 24.84
C GLY A 383 33.04 5.32 25.18
N ASN A 384 31.75 5.51 25.50
CA ASN A 384 30.84 4.39 25.79
C ASN A 384 30.55 3.54 24.53
N ILE A 385 30.50 4.18 23.36
CA ILE A 385 30.31 3.50 22.08
C ILE A 385 31.56 2.67 21.75
N GLY A 386 32.75 3.24 21.94
CA GLY A 386 34.01 2.48 21.79
C GLY A 386 34.06 1.24 22.69
N ALA A 387 33.66 1.36 23.96
CA ALA A 387 33.58 0.24 24.89
C ALA A 387 32.57 -0.84 24.44
N LEU A 388 31.39 -0.42 23.97
CA LEU A 388 30.37 -1.33 23.41
C LEU A 388 30.91 -2.09 22.19
N LEU A 389 31.52 -1.39 21.24
CA LEU A 389 32.10 -2.00 20.04
C LEU A 389 33.27 -2.93 20.37
N GLY A 390 34.07 -2.60 21.39
CA GLY A 390 35.18 -3.44 21.84
C GLY A 390 34.75 -4.79 22.44
N CYS A 391 33.49 -4.95 22.84
CA CYS A 391 32.94 -6.23 23.30
C CYS A 391 32.50 -7.15 22.14
N MET A 392 32.45 -6.64 20.91
CA MET A 392 32.00 -7.37 19.73
C MET A 392 33.16 -7.73 18.81
N ASP A 393 33.01 -8.80 18.04
CA ASP A 393 33.94 -9.09 16.95
C ASP A 393 33.80 -7.99 15.87
N GLY A 394 34.90 -7.28 15.59
CA GLY A 394 34.95 -6.15 14.66
C GLY A 394 34.46 -6.47 13.25
N ARG A 395 34.39 -7.75 12.87
CA ARG A 395 33.80 -8.20 11.60
C ARG A 395 32.28 -7.93 11.55
N TYR A 396 31.56 -8.10 12.66
CA TYR A 396 30.14 -7.74 12.75
C TYR A 396 29.93 -6.23 12.65
N VAL A 397 30.82 -5.45 13.30
CA VAL A 397 30.79 -3.98 13.24
C VAL A 397 31.01 -3.49 11.81
N ALA A 398 31.94 -4.10 11.07
CA ALA A 398 32.18 -3.78 9.67
C ALA A 398 30.97 -4.05 8.78
N VAL A 399 30.30 -5.21 8.96
CA VAL A 399 29.08 -5.56 8.22
C VAL A 399 27.95 -4.57 8.55
N LEU A 400 27.76 -4.24 9.82
CA LEU A 400 26.74 -3.27 10.25
C LEU A 400 27.01 -1.89 9.64
N LYS A 401 28.25 -1.39 9.75
CA LYS A 401 28.65 -0.11 9.14
C LYS A 401 28.33 -0.09 7.66
N HIS A 402 28.76 -1.09 6.91
CA HIS A 402 28.53 -1.13 5.47
C HIS A 402 27.03 -1.26 5.13
N SER A 403 26.23 -1.98 5.92
CA SER A 403 24.78 -2.01 5.72
C SER A 403 24.11 -0.65 5.91
N CYS A 404 24.58 0.17 6.85
CA CYS A 404 24.11 1.54 7.04
C CYS A 404 24.47 2.42 5.83
N GLU A 405 25.68 2.27 5.29
CA GLU A 405 26.10 2.98 4.05
C GLU A 405 25.19 2.61 2.86
N LEU A 406 24.86 1.33 2.71
CA LEU A 406 23.96 0.85 1.65
C LEU A 406 22.55 1.41 1.81
N LEU A 407 22.02 1.48 3.03
CA LEU A 407 20.70 2.05 3.27
C LEU A 407 20.65 3.56 3.00
N VAL A 408 21.67 4.31 3.42
CA VAL A 408 21.79 5.74 3.11
C VAL A 408 21.84 5.94 1.59
N ALA A 409 22.61 5.12 0.87
CA ALA A 409 22.67 5.15 -0.58
C ALA A 409 21.32 4.78 -1.23
N LEU A 410 20.57 3.83 -0.66
CA LEU A 410 19.24 3.45 -1.10
C LEU A 410 18.26 4.64 -0.97
N CYS A 411 18.29 5.35 0.17
CA CYS A 411 17.46 6.53 0.41
C CYS A 411 17.79 7.66 -0.58
N GLN A 412 19.07 7.96 -0.77
CA GLN A 412 19.54 8.98 -1.71
C GLN A 412 19.15 8.64 -3.15
N THR A 413 19.28 7.36 -3.54
CA THR A 413 18.90 6.89 -4.87
C THR A 413 17.40 7.02 -5.10
N ARG A 414 16.57 6.65 -4.10
CA ARG A 414 15.12 6.82 -4.18
C ARG A 414 14.77 8.31 -4.32
N LYS A 415 15.31 9.15 -3.44
CA LYS A 415 15.08 10.61 -3.41
C LYS A 415 15.43 11.30 -4.73
N ALA A 416 16.56 10.94 -5.35
CA ALA A 416 16.99 11.50 -6.63
C ALA A 416 16.11 11.08 -7.82
N ASN A 417 15.31 10.03 -7.67
CA ASN A 417 14.41 9.54 -8.71
C ASN A 417 12.93 9.89 -8.45
N THR A 418 12.60 10.44 -7.29
CA THR A 418 11.24 10.87 -6.94
C THR A 418 10.99 12.32 -7.37
N GLY A 419 9.91 12.55 -8.13
CA GLY A 419 9.52 13.87 -8.61
C GLY A 419 10.02 14.21 -10.01
N GLN A 420 9.77 15.46 -10.41
CA GLN A 420 10.22 15.98 -11.70
C GLN A 420 11.72 16.29 -11.68
N ARG A 421 12.48 15.68 -12.60
CA ARG A 421 13.93 15.87 -12.70
C ARG A 421 14.29 17.34 -13.00
N GLY A 422 15.23 17.88 -12.23
CA GLY A 422 15.79 19.22 -12.43
C GLY A 422 14.92 20.37 -11.90
N HIS A 423 13.92 20.09 -11.06
CA HIS A 423 13.11 21.09 -10.35
C HIS A 423 13.16 20.81 -8.85
N GLY A 424 13.76 21.71 -8.08
CA GLY A 424 13.76 21.70 -6.61
C GLY A 424 14.15 20.36 -5.98
N ASP A 425 15.45 20.10 -5.84
CA ASP A 425 15.89 18.97 -5.00
C ASP A 425 15.67 19.27 -3.51
N GLU A 426 15.69 20.56 -3.15
CA GLU A 426 15.49 21.06 -1.79
C GLU A 426 14.00 21.24 -1.47
N GLU A 427 13.64 20.97 -0.22
CA GLU A 427 12.26 21.00 0.28
C GLU A 427 11.64 22.41 0.19
N GLU A 428 12.42 23.45 0.50
CA GLU A 428 11.97 24.85 0.43
C GLU A 428 11.53 25.24 -0.98
N ASP A 429 12.23 24.75 -2.01
CA ASP A 429 11.89 24.99 -3.42
C ASP A 429 10.58 24.29 -3.81
N LEU A 430 10.31 23.11 -3.24
CA LEU A 430 9.08 22.36 -3.52
C LEU A 430 7.87 23.00 -2.84
N LEU A 431 8.02 23.45 -1.59
CA LEU A 431 6.98 24.19 -0.87
C LEU A 431 6.68 25.53 -1.55
N ALA A 432 7.70 26.26 -1.99
CA ALA A 432 7.51 27.50 -2.76
C ALA A 432 6.77 27.25 -4.08
N GLN A 433 7.05 26.13 -4.76
CA GLN A 433 6.31 25.72 -5.96
C GLN A 433 4.86 25.37 -5.65
N LEU A 434 4.61 24.63 -4.56
CA LEU A 434 3.27 24.28 -4.09
C LEU A 434 2.43 25.53 -3.81
N ASP A 435 3.00 26.51 -3.12
CA ASP A 435 2.37 27.80 -2.81
C ASP A 435 2.11 28.66 -4.05
N ALA A 436 2.96 28.53 -5.08
CA ALA A 436 2.82 29.26 -6.33
C ALA A 436 1.75 28.68 -7.27
N LEU A 437 1.24 27.47 -7.01
CA LEU A 437 0.20 26.85 -7.84
C LEU A 437 -1.14 27.55 -7.70
N GLY A 438 -1.78 27.86 -8.83
CA GLY A 438 -3.16 28.33 -8.85
C GLY A 438 -4.17 27.27 -8.37
N PRO A 439 -5.41 27.68 -8.06
CA PRO A 439 -6.46 26.76 -7.62
C PRO A 439 -6.83 25.70 -8.68
N GLU A 440 -6.63 25.99 -9.96
CA GLU A 440 -6.90 25.10 -11.09
C GLU A 440 -5.92 23.92 -11.20
N LYS A 441 -4.72 24.02 -10.62
CA LYS A 441 -3.68 22.97 -10.66
C LYS A 441 -3.86 21.92 -9.56
N ARG A 442 -5.07 21.38 -9.42
CA ARG A 442 -5.42 20.47 -8.30
C ARG A 442 -4.59 19.18 -8.33
N ARG A 443 -4.40 18.56 -9.50
CA ARG A 443 -3.67 17.29 -9.61
C ARG A 443 -2.19 17.47 -9.35
N THR A 444 -1.63 18.55 -9.91
CA THR A 444 -0.23 18.91 -9.67
C THR A 444 0.01 19.17 -8.19
N ARG A 445 -0.92 19.84 -7.49
CA ARG A 445 -0.86 20.05 -6.04
C ARG A 445 -0.80 18.72 -5.28
N PHE A 446 -1.69 17.77 -5.58
CA PHE A 446 -1.67 16.45 -4.93
C PHE A 446 -0.38 15.67 -5.23
N ALA A 447 0.10 15.70 -6.48
CA ALA A 447 1.36 15.06 -6.85
C ALA A 447 2.56 15.67 -6.12
N LEU A 448 2.60 17.00 -5.96
CA LEU A 448 3.66 17.68 -5.20
C LEU A 448 3.61 17.37 -3.71
N LEU A 449 2.43 17.37 -3.09
CA LEU A 449 2.27 16.98 -1.68
C LEU A 449 2.82 15.57 -1.41
N LEU A 450 2.50 14.62 -2.29
CA LEU A 450 3.07 13.27 -2.25
C LEU A 450 4.61 13.29 -2.35
N VAL A 451 5.16 13.99 -3.33
CA VAL A 451 6.62 14.06 -3.52
C VAL A 451 7.31 14.67 -2.30
N ILE A 452 6.73 15.71 -1.71
CA ILE A 452 7.26 16.35 -0.50
C ILE A 452 7.24 15.35 0.66
N ASN A 453 6.11 14.70 0.91
CA ASN A 453 5.95 13.73 2.01
C ASN A 453 6.90 12.54 1.85
N GLU A 454 7.00 11.94 0.65
CA GLU A 454 7.92 10.83 0.40
C GLU A 454 9.40 11.25 0.57
N LYS A 455 9.77 12.46 0.13
CA LYS A 455 11.13 12.99 0.34
C LYS A 455 11.42 13.24 1.83
N LEU A 456 10.43 13.70 2.60
CA LEU A 456 10.54 13.88 4.05
C LEU A 456 10.79 12.55 4.77
N ILE A 457 10.05 11.50 4.42
CA ILE A 457 10.26 10.13 4.95
C ILE A 457 11.70 9.68 4.69
N LEU A 458 12.19 9.85 3.45
CA LEU A 458 13.56 9.48 3.08
C LEU A 458 14.62 10.31 3.81
N ASN A 459 14.37 11.61 4.03
CA ASN A 459 15.27 12.47 4.78
C ASN A 459 15.33 12.08 6.26
N SER A 460 14.19 11.73 6.88
CA SER A 460 14.13 11.24 8.27
C SER A 460 14.96 9.97 8.43
N CYS A 461 14.72 8.96 7.57
CA CYS A 461 15.50 7.73 7.56
C CYS A 461 17.00 8.02 7.31
N GLU A 462 17.34 8.78 6.27
CA GLU A 462 18.73 9.10 5.94
C GLU A 462 19.46 9.77 7.11
N ALA A 463 18.80 10.67 7.85
CA ALA A 463 19.38 11.33 9.01
C ALA A 463 19.67 10.35 10.15
N ALA A 464 18.68 9.55 10.56
CA ALA A 464 18.82 8.57 11.64
C ALA A 464 19.99 7.59 11.38
N TRP A 465 20.11 7.09 10.15
CA TRP A 465 21.16 6.14 9.79
C TRP A 465 22.55 6.79 9.61
N LYS A 466 22.61 8.08 9.25
CA LYS A 466 23.86 8.86 9.26
C LYS A 466 24.39 9.12 10.66
N ASP A 467 23.51 9.31 11.64
CA ASP A 467 23.92 9.49 13.03
C ASP A 467 24.57 8.21 13.58
N LEU A 468 24.00 7.05 13.25
CA LEU A 468 24.60 5.74 13.55
C LEU A 468 25.96 5.56 12.86
N LEU A 469 26.07 5.90 11.58
CA LEU A 469 27.34 5.85 10.85
C LEU A 469 28.41 6.74 11.50
N THR A 470 28.04 7.97 11.84
CA THR A 470 28.92 8.94 12.50
C THR A 470 29.43 8.38 13.83
N ALA A 471 28.54 7.75 14.61
CA ALA A 471 28.89 7.10 15.86
C ALA A 471 29.86 5.92 15.67
N LEU A 472 29.65 5.09 14.65
CA LEU A 472 30.55 3.98 14.30
C LEU A 472 31.93 4.47 13.85
N GLU A 473 32.02 5.62 13.20
CA GLU A 473 33.28 6.20 12.70
C GLU A 473 34.10 6.92 13.76
N HIS A 474 33.44 7.55 14.73
CA HIS A 474 34.10 8.32 15.79
C HIS A 474 34.37 7.49 17.05
N ALA A 475 33.84 6.27 17.13
CA ALA A 475 34.13 5.36 18.22
C ALA A 475 35.64 5.03 18.23
N PRO A 476 36.34 5.24 19.37
CA PRO A 476 37.77 4.95 19.45
C PRO A 476 37.99 3.46 19.19
N HIS A 477 38.81 3.12 18.19
CA HIS A 477 39.27 1.76 17.96
C HIS A 477 40.05 1.32 19.20
N LEU A 478 39.48 0.40 19.97
CA LEU A 478 40.24 -0.35 20.97
C LEU A 478 41.17 -1.29 20.18
N GLU A 479 42.41 -0.84 19.95
CA GLU A 479 43.51 -1.65 19.40
C GLU A 479 43.78 -2.91 20.23
#